data_AF-A0A6G7ZCP9-F1
#
_entry.id   AF-A0A6G7ZCP9-F1
#
_cell.length_a   1.000
_cell.length_b   1.000
_cell.length_c   1.000
_cell.angle_alpha   90.00
_cell.angle_beta   90.00
_cell.angle_gamma   90.00
#
_symmetry.space_group_name_H-M   'P 1'
#
loop_
_entity.id
_entity.type
_entity.pdbx_description
1 polymer ?
#
loop_
_entity_poly.entity_id
_entity_poly.type
_entity_poly.pdbx_seq_one_letter_code
_entity_poly.pdbx_strand_id
1 'polypeptide(L)'
;MSHTNELCYDLDSSKSFCSEHKGTGNVSADDTEFSDKFSKPGYENQVSDRGWSNQKIVDIINNPYKTSDSINTYTGNPVKVYYVDEMHYVAVDTVTNKVIRVSDLFRSDWVFDLFR
;
A
#
# COMPACT_ATOMS: atom_id res chain seq x y z
N MET A 1 -37.75 -15.48 0.71
CA MET A 1 -37.01 -15.68 1.99
C MET A 1 -35.53 -15.68 1.60
N SER A 2 -34.68 -14.72 1.93
CA SER A 2 -34.61 -13.84 3.09
C SER A 2 -34.35 -12.39 2.66
N HIS A 3 -34.95 -11.45 3.39
CA HIS A 3 -34.74 -10.01 3.30
C HIS A 3 -33.49 -9.62 4.09
N THR A 4 -32.81 -8.56 3.65
CA THR A 4 -32.30 -7.51 4.55
C THR A 4 -32.35 -6.18 3.80
N ASN A 5 -33.40 -5.40 4.07
CA ASN A 5 -33.41 -3.96 3.87
C ASN A 5 -32.70 -3.36 5.09
N GLU A 6 -31.63 -2.59 4.88
CA GLU A 6 -31.17 -1.63 5.87
C GLU A 6 -31.56 -0.24 5.40
N LEU A 7 -32.50 0.36 6.15
CA LEU A 7 -32.92 1.75 6.02
C LEU A 7 -31.95 2.59 6.85
N CYS A 8 -31.08 3.37 6.20
CA CYS A 8 -30.36 4.43 6.89
C CYS A 8 -31.30 5.62 7.06
N TYR A 9 -31.74 5.87 8.29
CA TYR A 9 -32.36 7.14 8.68
C TYR A 9 -31.27 8.14 9.06
N ASP A 10 -31.38 9.37 8.57
CA ASP A 10 -30.46 10.47 8.89
C ASP A 10 -30.45 10.79 10.39
N LEU A 11 -29.24 10.87 10.96
CA LEU A 11 -28.95 11.13 12.37
C LEU A 11 -29.02 12.63 12.68
N ASP A 12 -29.86 12.98 13.64
CA ASP A 12 -29.60 14.14 14.50
C ASP A 12 -28.19 13.99 15.11
N SER A 13 -27.53 15.12 15.21
CA SER A 13 -26.12 15.33 15.54
C SER A 13 -25.76 14.70 16.89
N SER A 14 -25.16 13.50 16.90
CA SER A 14 -24.19 13.02 17.90
C SER A 14 -23.75 11.58 17.63
N LYS A 15 -22.55 11.40 17.05
CA LYS A 15 -21.71 10.19 17.01
C LYS A 15 -22.41 8.83 16.78
N SER A 16 -22.20 8.26 15.59
CA SER A 16 -22.20 6.81 15.39
C SER A 16 -20.90 6.39 14.72
N PHE A 17 -20.11 5.57 15.42
CA PHE A 17 -18.98 4.84 14.85
C PHE A 17 -19.54 3.51 14.34
N CYS A 18 -19.76 3.44 13.03
CA CYS A 18 -19.98 2.17 12.34
C CYS A 18 -18.63 1.72 11.79
N SER A 19 -18.07 0.64 12.36
CA SER A 19 -16.93 -0.04 11.77
C SER A 19 -17.42 -0.81 10.56
N GLU A 20 -17.25 -0.21 9.38
CA GLU A 20 -17.35 -0.93 8.12
C GLU A 20 -16.03 -1.69 7.89
N HIS A 21 -16.13 -2.99 7.62
CA HIS A 21 -15.20 -3.66 6.73
C HIS A 21 -15.32 -2.99 5.35
N LYS A 22 -14.56 -1.91 5.11
CA LYS A 22 -14.61 -1.20 3.83
C LYS A 22 -13.80 -1.93 2.77
N GLY A 23 -14.47 -2.23 1.65
CA GLY A 23 -13.83 -2.61 0.41
C GLY A 23 -12.92 -1.50 -0.13
N THR A 24 -12.13 -1.89 -1.13
CA THR A 24 -11.36 -1.10 -2.09
C THR A 24 -11.82 0.36 -2.22
N GLY A 25 -11.33 1.22 -1.33
CA GLY A 25 -11.28 2.66 -1.53
C GLY A 25 -10.01 2.98 -2.32
N ASN A 26 -10.12 3.77 -3.38
CA ASN A 26 -8.95 4.25 -4.11
C ASN A 26 -8.06 5.03 -3.13
N VAL A 27 -6.80 4.61 -2.98
CA VAL A 27 -5.80 5.36 -2.21
C VAL A 27 -5.50 6.66 -2.95
N SER A 28 -5.24 7.75 -2.24
CA SER A 28 -4.80 9.03 -2.83
C SER A 28 -3.30 9.27 -2.59
N ALA A 29 -2.66 10.07 -3.44
CA ALA A 29 -1.24 10.40 -3.34
C ALA A 29 -0.87 11.08 -2.01
N ASP A 30 -1.80 11.87 -1.45
CA ASP A 30 -1.62 12.57 -0.17
C ASP A 30 -1.69 11.62 1.04
N ASP A 31 -2.33 10.46 0.88
CA ASP A 31 -2.46 9.44 1.94
C ASP A 31 -1.30 8.44 1.94
N THR A 32 -0.34 8.60 1.02
CA THR A 32 0.80 7.68 0.92
C THR A 32 1.78 7.91 2.06
N GLU A 33 1.76 7.04 3.05
CA GLU A 33 2.73 7.04 4.14
C GLU A 33 3.88 6.05 3.89
N PHE A 34 5.08 6.46 4.29
CA PHE A 34 6.29 5.65 4.22
C PHE A 34 6.69 5.17 5.61
N SER A 35 7.26 3.97 5.68
CA SER A 35 7.87 3.48 6.92
C SER A 35 9.08 4.31 7.31
N ASP A 36 9.38 4.33 8.61
CA ASP A 36 10.50 5.07 9.21
C ASP A 36 11.87 4.72 8.62
N LYS A 37 11.97 3.60 7.88
CA LYS A 37 13.14 3.23 7.10
C LYS A 37 13.54 4.34 6.14
N PHE A 38 12.58 4.97 5.46
CA PHE A 38 12.85 6.03 4.49
C PHE A 38 13.35 7.32 5.14
N SER A 39 13.24 7.48 6.46
CA SER A 39 13.82 8.64 7.17
C SER A 39 15.29 8.43 7.56
N LYS A 40 15.88 7.27 7.23
CA LYS A 40 17.27 6.94 7.62
C LYS A 40 18.28 7.35 6.54
N PRO A 41 19.49 7.79 6.92
CA PRO A 41 20.59 8.04 5.98
C PRO A 41 20.78 6.90 4.97
N GLY A 42 20.82 7.25 3.69
CA GLY A 42 20.95 6.30 2.58
C GLY A 42 19.61 5.73 2.07
N TYR A 43 18.48 6.07 2.69
CA TYR A 43 17.15 5.68 2.26
C TYR A 43 16.23 6.87 1.92
N GLU A 44 16.53 8.08 2.40
CA GLU A 44 15.74 9.31 2.22
C GLU A 44 15.30 9.61 0.80
N ASN A 45 16.21 9.46 -0.17
CA ASN A 45 15.91 9.77 -1.57
C ASN A 45 15.56 8.53 -2.38
N GLN A 46 15.49 7.33 -1.78
CA GLN A 46 15.30 6.09 -2.55
C GLN A 46 14.00 6.07 -3.35
N VAL A 47 12.95 6.76 -2.91
CA VAL A 47 11.70 6.83 -3.66
C VAL A 47 11.93 7.57 -4.98
N SER A 48 12.43 8.79 -4.92
CA SER A 48 12.69 9.62 -6.10
C SER A 48 13.82 9.09 -6.97
N ASP A 49 14.92 8.65 -6.35
CA ASP A 49 16.13 8.17 -7.06
C ASP A 49 15.85 6.89 -7.87
N ARG A 50 14.79 6.16 -7.51
CA ARG A 50 14.31 4.96 -8.20
C ARG A 50 13.17 5.24 -9.17
N GLY A 51 12.87 6.51 -9.44
CA GLY A 51 11.89 6.94 -10.44
C GLY A 51 10.43 6.94 -9.96
N TRP A 52 10.20 6.78 -8.65
CA TRP A 52 8.86 6.79 -8.07
C TRP A 52 8.41 8.20 -7.68
N SER A 53 7.11 8.41 -7.81
CA SER A 53 6.38 9.51 -7.19
C SER A 53 5.21 8.93 -6.39
N ASN A 54 4.67 9.67 -5.42
CA ASN A 54 3.49 9.23 -4.67
C ASN A 54 2.32 8.89 -5.60
N GLN A 55 2.11 9.69 -6.66
CA GLN A 55 1.08 9.41 -7.65
C GLN A 55 1.29 8.05 -8.33
N LYS A 56 2.50 7.75 -8.81
CA LYS A 56 2.79 6.45 -9.42
C LYS A 56 2.61 5.30 -8.42
N ILE A 57 3.01 5.48 -7.17
CA ILE A 57 2.83 4.46 -6.13
C ILE A 57 1.33 4.13 -5.98
N VAL A 58 0.51 5.16 -5.89
CA VAL A 58 -0.94 5.03 -5.74
C VAL A 58 -1.61 4.42 -6.96
N ASP A 59 -1.23 4.86 -8.16
CA ASP A 59 -1.76 4.31 -9.41
C ASP A 59 -1.55 2.79 -9.47
N ILE A 60 -0.38 2.31 -9.00
CA ILE A 60 -0.03 0.89 -8.97
C ILE A 60 -0.73 0.13 -7.84
N ILE A 61 -0.95 0.75 -6.68
CA ILE A 61 -1.74 0.15 -5.61
C ILE A 61 -3.20 -0.04 -6.06
N ASN A 62 -3.77 0.96 -6.75
CA ASN A 62 -5.17 0.93 -7.20
C ASN A 62 -5.36 0.04 -8.45
N ASN A 63 -4.37 -0.03 -9.35
CA ASN A 63 -4.44 -0.81 -10.58
C ASN A 63 -3.12 -1.56 -10.85
N PRO A 64 -2.81 -2.61 -10.07
CA PRO A 64 -1.57 -3.37 -10.22
C PRO A 64 -1.63 -4.29 -11.45
N TYR A 65 -0.48 -4.55 -12.07
CA TYR A 65 -0.33 -5.64 -13.05
C TYR A 65 -0.65 -7.00 -12.43
N LYS A 66 -0.08 -7.26 -11.25
CA LYS A 66 -0.38 -8.40 -10.38
C LYS A 66 -0.06 -8.08 -8.93
N THR A 67 -0.47 -8.96 -8.02
CA THR A 67 -0.09 -8.85 -6.61
C THR A 67 0.51 -10.15 -6.07
N SER A 68 1.27 -10.05 -4.98
CA SER A 68 1.73 -11.19 -4.20
C SER A 68 1.71 -10.88 -2.70
N ASP A 69 1.75 -11.93 -1.88
CA ASP A 69 1.85 -11.83 -0.43
C ASP A 69 3.29 -12.08 0.02
N SER A 70 3.69 -11.40 1.09
CA SER A 70 5.01 -11.48 1.71
C SER A 70 4.91 -11.18 3.21
N ILE A 71 6.04 -11.24 3.91
CA ILE A 71 6.17 -10.90 5.33
C ILE A 71 7.27 -9.85 5.50
N ASN A 72 6.98 -8.83 6.30
CA ASN A 72 7.99 -7.88 6.76
C ASN A 72 8.85 -8.56 7.84
N THR A 73 10.08 -8.96 7.51
CA THR A 73 10.96 -9.71 8.43
C THR A 73 11.35 -8.95 9.69
N TYR A 74 11.20 -7.61 9.71
CA TYR A 74 11.50 -6.80 10.90
C TYR A 74 10.37 -6.77 11.93
N THR A 75 9.11 -6.86 11.49
CA THR A 75 7.93 -6.73 12.36
C THR A 75 7.10 -8.01 12.45
N GLY A 76 7.27 -8.92 11.50
CA GLY A 76 6.42 -10.10 11.31
C GLY A 76 5.08 -9.80 10.64
N ASN A 77 4.82 -8.55 10.27
CA ASN A 77 3.54 -8.17 9.68
C ASN A 77 3.38 -8.71 8.25
N PRO A 78 2.13 -9.02 7.84
CA PRO A 78 1.81 -9.30 6.44
C PRO A 78 2.10 -8.09 5.54
N VAL A 79 2.57 -8.40 4.34
CA VAL A 79 2.90 -7.43 3.29
C VAL A 79 2.16 -7.81 2.02
N LYS A 80 1.53 -6.81 1.39
CA LYS A 80 1.03 -6.92 0.02
C LYS A 80 2.01 -6.25 -0.94
N VAL A 81 2.35 -6.93 -2.02
CA VAL A 81 3.24 -6.44 -3.07
C VAL A 81 2.42 -6.16 -4.32
N TYR A 82 2.53 -4.94 -4.85
CA TYR A 82 1.82 -4.45 -6.03
C TYR A 82 2.83 -4.25 -7.15
N TYR A 83 2.63 -4.94 -8.27
CA TYR A 83 3.58 -4.95 -9.35
C TYR A 83 3.18 -3.97 -10.46
N VAL A 84 4.17 -3.26 -11.00
CA VAL A 84 4.05 -2.45 -12.23
C VAL A 84 4.09 -3.35 -13.45
N ASP A 85 4.99 -4.33 -13.42
CA ASP A 85 5.26 -5.31 -14.46
C ASP A 85 5.76 -6.61 -13.81
N GLU A 86 6.40 -7.51 -14.55
CA GLU A 86 6.92 -8.76 -13.98
C GLU A 86 8.00 -8.58 -12.90
N MET A 87 8.62 -7.40 -12.80
CA MET A 87 9.85 -7.14 -12.05
C MET A 87 9.72 -6.02 -11.01
N HIS A 88 9.11 -4.90 -11.37
CA HIS A 88 9.06 -3.70 -10.56
C HIS A 88 7.81 -3.66 -9.68
N TYR A 89 7.94 -3.13 -8.46
CA TYR A 89 6.89 -3.22 -7.46
C TYR A 89 6.94 -2.13 -6.37
N VAL A 90 5.82 -1.99 -5.67
CA VAL A 90 5.66 -1.35 -4.36
C VAL A 90 5.25 -2.41 -3.34
N ALA A 91 5.91 -2.46 -2.18
CA ALA A 91 5.53 -3.33 -1.08
C ALA A 91 4.98 -2.51 0.10
N VAL A 92 3.80 -2.91 0.58
CA VAL A 92 3.04 -2.22 1.63
C VAL A 92 2.80 -3.18 2.80
N ASP A 93 3.16 -2.77 4.01
CA ASP A 93 2.81 -3.46 5.24
C ASP A 93 1.33 -3.23 5.53
N THR A 94 0.51 -4.29 5.53
CA THR A 94 -0.95 -4.15 5.54
C THR A 94 -1.53 -3.89 6.93
N VAL A 95 -0.70 -3.95 7.99
CA VAL A 95 -1.13 -3.58 9.35
C VAL A 95 -0.99 -2.07 9.54
N THR A 96 0.10 -1.49 9.04
CA THR A 96 0.39 -0.06 9.17
C THR A 96 -0.05 0.77 7.97
N ASN A 97 -0.39 0.14 6.85
CA ASN A 97 -0.64 0.75 5.54
C ASN A 97 0.53 1.59 4.99
N LYS A 98 1.75 1.33 5.46
CA LYS A 98 2.95 2.09 5.06
C LYS A 98 3.70 1.38 3.94
N VAL A 99 4.22 2.18 3.00
CA VAL A 99 5.19 1.72 2.00
C VAL A 99 6.50 1.37 2.71
N ILE A 100 6.92 0.11 2.59
CA ILE A 100 8.15 -0.41 3.22
C ILE A 100 9.29 -0.62 2.22
N ARG A 101 8.96 -0.71 0.92
CA ARG A 101 9.94 -0.92 -0.15
C ARG A 101 9.37 -0.55 -1.51
N VAL A 102 10.24 0.00 -2.35
CA VAL A 102 9.99 0.21 -3.78
C VAL A 102 11.16 -0.38 -4.59
N SER A 103 10.86 -0.96 -5.75
CA SER A 103 11.89 -1.41 -6.69
C SER A 103 12.63 -0.23 -7.33
N ASP A 104 13.75 -0.48 -8.01
CA ASP A 104 14.40 0.51 -8.86
C ASP A 104 13.84 0.45 -10.29
N LEU A 105 13.07 1.46 -10.71
CA LEU A 105 12.43 1.46 -12.05
C LEU A 105 13.43 1.61 -13.20
N PHE A 106 14.68 2.00 -12.91
CA PHE A 106 15.73 2.13 -13.92
C PHE A 106 16.53 0.83 -14.10
N ARG A 107 16.21 -0.22 -13.34
CA ARG A 107 16.93 -1.48 -13.34
C ARG A 107 16.06 -2.63 -13.85
N SER A 108 16.25 -2.97 -15.12
CA SER A 108 15.61 -4.13 -15.77
C SER A 108 16.12 -5.49 -15.28
N ASP A 109 16.98 -5.53 -14.28
CA ASP A 109 17.47 -6.72 -13.59
C ASP A 109 17.14 -6.71 -12.09
N TRP A 110 16.19 -5.87 -11.66
CA TRP A 110 15.82 -5.73 -10.26
C TRP A 110 15.31 -7.05 -9.67
N VAL A 111 16.00 -7.56 -8.66
CA VAL A 111 15.62 -8.79 -7.98
C VAL A 111 14.80 -8.47 -6.74
N PHE A 112 13.62 -9.09 -6.64
CA PHE A 112 12.83 -9.06 -5.42
C PHE A 112 13.49 -9.91 -4.34
N ASP A 113 14.34 -9.28 -3.52
CA ASP A 113 15.01 -9.97 -2.41
C ASP A 113 14.07 -10.06 -1.20
N LEU A 114 13.40 -11.21 -1.08
CA LEU A 114 12.53 -11.57 0.05
C LEU A 114 13.29 -12.06 1.29
N PHE A 115 14.61 -12.24 1.22
CA PHE A 115 15.36 -12.99 2.21
C PHE A 115 16.72 -12.37 2.52
N ARG A 116 16.72 -11.39 3.43
CA ARG A 116 17.87 -11.17 4.30
C ARG A 116 17.45 -10.82 5.71
#